data_AF-A0AAV2RGI4-F1
#
_entry.id   AF-A0AAV2RGI4-F1
#
_cell.length_a   1.000
_cell.length_b   1.000
_cell.length_c   1.000
_cell.angle_alpha   90.00
_cell.angle_beta   90.00
_cell.angle_gamma   90.00
#
_symmetry.space_group_name_H-M   'P 1'
#
loop_
_entity.id
_entity.type
_entity.pdbx_description
1 polymer ?
#
loop_
_entity_poly.entity_id
_entity_poly.type
_entity_poly.pdbx_seq_one_letter_code
_entity_poly.pdbx_strand_id
1 'polypeptide(L)'
;CPSGFIKMSSQCFKMFRDRYRSWSEAKTKCEQEGLILAQPDDSVTVNLRKHLYQEYGNGEAWLGAQGDGSKFVYAHGGLALDNASPLWYPGEPGSEVSAERCLV
;
A
#
# COMPACT_ATOMS: atom_id res chain seq x y z
N CYS A 1 -14.49 2.30 -11.61
CA CYS A 1 -13.85 3.18 -10.63
C CYS A 1 -14.39 4.58 -10.80
N PRO A 2 -14.56 5.35 -9.71
CA PRO A 2 -14.89 6.77 -9.81
C PRO A 2 -13.84 7.55 -10.61
N SER A 3 -14.20 8.74 -11.09
CA SER A 3 -13.25 9.61 -11.80
C SER A 3 -12.04 9.93 -10.90
N GLY A 4 -10.85 9.93 -11.49
CA GLY A 4 -9.59 10.16 -10.78
C GLY A 4 -9.00 8.94 -10.07
N PHE A 5 -9.61 7.75 -10.21
CA PHE A 5 -9.06 6.50 -9.70
C PHE A 5 -8.39 5.69 -10.80
N ILE A 6 -7.29 5.04 -10.45
CA ILE A 6 -6.56 4.06 -11.23
C ILE A 6 -7.32 2.73 -11.13
N LYS A 7 -7.85 2.23 -12.25
CA LYS A 7 -8.52 0.92 -12.31
C LYS A 7 -7.50 -0.19 -12.56
N MET A 8 -7.49 -1.20 -11.70
CA MET A 8 -6.71 -2.43 -11.87
C MET A 8 -7.62 -3.63 -11.63
N SER A 9 -7.99 -4.34 -12.70
CA SER A 9 -8.95 -5.44 -12.61
C SER A 9 -10.26 -5.02 -11.89
N SER A 10 -10.56 -5.65 -10.74
CA SER A 10 -11.69 -5.36 -9.85
C SER A 10 -11.42 -4.25 -8.83
N GLN A 11 -10.17 -3.82 -8.64
CA GLN A 11 -9.79 -2.83 -7.63
C GLN A 11 -9.59 -1.43 -8.21
N CYS A 12 -9.82 -0.42 -7.37
CA CYS A 12 -9.70 1.00 -7.72
C CYS A 12 -8.77 1.68 -6.72
N PHE A 13 -7.71 2.32 -7.21
CA PHE A 13 -6.70 2.98 -6.39
C PHE A 13 -6.70 4.48 -6.64
N LYS A 14 -6.27 5.27 -5.65
CA LYS A 14 -6.08 6.72 -5.78
C LYS A 14 -4.77 7.10 -5.13
N MET A 15 -3.94 7.83 -5.87
CA MET A 15 -2.67 8.35 -5.37
C MET A 15 -2.87 9.79 -4.89
N PHE A 16 -2.43 10.10 -3.67
CA PHE A 16 -2.43 11.46 -3.13
C PHE A 16 -1.01 12.03 -3.13
N ARG A 17 -0.79 13.14 -3.84
CA ARG A 17 0.54 13.77 -4.00
C ARG A 17 0.54 15.26 -3.65
N ASP A 18 -0.50 15.74 -2.97
CA ASP A 18 -0.64 17.14 -2.56
C ASP A 18 0.39 17.56 -1.49
N ARG A 19 0.84 16.61 -0.65
CA ARG A 19 1.95 16.79 0.30
C ARG A 19 2.52 15.45 0.74
N TYR A 20 3.75 15.47 1.27
CA TYR A 20 4.33 14.35 1.99
C TYR A 20 3.56 14.08 3.28
N ARG A 21 3.40 12.80 3.61
CA ARG A 21 2.67 12.32 4.79
C ARG A 21 3.46 11.19 5.43
N SER A 22 3.39 11.09 6.76
CA SER A 22 3.70 9.83 7.43
C SER A 22 2.69 8.75 7.03
N TRP A 23 2.99 7.48 7.31
CA TRP A 23 2.06 6.40 7.04
C TRP A 23 0.71 6.60 7.78
N SER A 24 0.74 7.04 9.04
CA SER A 24 -0.47 7.27 9.84
C SER A 24 -1.30 8.44 9.30
N GLU A 25 -0.66 9.50 8.82
CA GLU A 25 -1.34 10.61 8.13
C GLU A 25 -1.94 10.16 6.79
N ALA A 26 -1.24 9.29 6.04
CA ALA A 26 -1.74 8.75 4.78
C ALA A 26 -2.97 7.85 5.00
N LYS A 27 -2.94 6.99 6.02
CA LYS A 27 -4.10 6.20 6.46
C LYS A 27 -5.28 7.10 6.81
N THR A 28 -5.04 8.10 7.67
CA THR A 28 -6.06 9.06 8.09
C THR A 28 -6.66 9.80 6.88
N LYS A 29 -5.83 10.20 5.91
CA LYS A 29 -6.31 10.87 4.68
C LYS A 29 -7.21 9.95 3.85
N CYS A 30 -6.86 8.67 3.71
CA CYS A 30 -7.71 7.71 2.99
C CYS A 30 -9.06 7.56 3.70
N GLU A 31 -9.06 7.40 5.02
CA GLU A 31 -10.28 7.23 5.81
C GLU A 31 -11.21 8.46 5.75
N GLN A 32 -10.64 9.67 5.77
CA GLN A 32 -11.40 10.92 5.57
C GLN A 32 -12.10 11.02 4.21
N GLU A 33 -11.59 10.32 3.20
CA GLU A 33 -12.18 10.25 1.86
C GLU A 33 -13.15 9.05 1.71
N GLY A 34 -13.45 8.34 2.81
CA GLY A 34 -14.24 7.11 2.77
C GLY A 34 -13.52 5.93 2.11
N LEU A 35 -12.18 5.97 2.09
CA LEU A 35 -11.30 4.95 1.52
C LEU A 35 -10.50 4.23 2.62
N ILE A 36 -9.66 3.29 2.19
CA ILE A 36 -8.65 2.64 3.02
C ILE A 36 -7.28 2.88 2.40
N LEU A 37 -6.22 2.83 3.21
CA LEU A 37 -4.86 2.81 2.68
C LEU A 37 -4.68 1.52 1.84
N ALA A 38 -4.06 1.62 0.68
CA ALA A 38 -4.21 0.64 -0.39
C ALA A 38 -3.80 -0.79 0.01
N GLN A 39 -4.64 -1.77 -0.33
CA GLN A 39 -4.43 -3.20 -0.11
C GLN A 39 -4.58 -3.94 -1.45
N PRO A 40 -3.58 -3.83 -2.34
CA PRO A 40 -3.69 -4.44 -3.66
C PRO A 40 -3.65 -5.97 -3.55
N ASP A 41 -4.52 -6.63 -4.31
CA ASP A 41 -4.47 -8.07 -4.47
C ASP A 41 -3.18 -8.43 -5.21
N ASP A 42 -2.60 -9.59 -4.88
CA ASP A 42 -1.39 -10.10 -5.54
C ASP A 42 -1.50 -10.11 -7.07
N SER A 43 -2.70 -10.41 -7.59
CA SER A 43 -3.00 -10.44 -9.02
C SER A 43 -2.86 -9.09 -9.73
N VAL A 44 -2.95 -7.97 -9.01
CA VAL A 44 -2.86 -6.62 -9.57
C VAL A 44 -1.57 -5.89 -9.21
N THR A 45 -0.87 -6.32 -8.16
CA THR A 45 0.31 -5.63 -7.61
C THR A 45 1.37 -5.29 -8.65
N VAL A 46 1.72 -6.23 -9.54
CA VAL A 46 2.75 -6.00 -10.57
C VAL A 46 2.33 -4.90 -11.55
N ASN A 47 1.09 -4.93 -12.01
CA ASN A 47 0.55 -3.93 -12.94
C ASN A 47 0.37 -2.57 -12.26
N LEU A 48 -0.05 -2.56 -11.00
CA LEU A 48 -0.14 -1.34 -10.20
C LEU A 48 1.23 -0.67 -10.08
N ARG A 49 2.26 -1.40 -9.64
CA ARG A 49 3.63 -0.88 -9.54
C ARG A 49 4.15 -0.33 -10.87
N LYS A 50 3.92 -1.05 -11.98
CA LYS A 50 4.29 -0.58 -13.31
C LYS A 50 3.61 0.74 -13.67
N HIS A 51 2.30 0.86 -13.40
CA HIS A 51 1.55 2.07 -13.66
C HIS A 51 2.02 3.24 -12.78
N LEU A 52 2.24 3.01 -11.48
CA LEU A 52 2.76 4.04 -10.58
C LEU A 52 4.13 4.56 -11.04
N TYR A 53 5.02 3.66 -11.46
CA TYR A 53 6.32 4.05 -12.02
C TYR A 53 6.19 4.88 -13.30
N GLN A 54 5.32 4.46 -14.22
CA GLN A 54 5.12 5.16 -15.49
C GLN A 54 4.51 6.55 -15.31
N GLU A 55 3.55 6.68 -14.39
CA GLU A 55 2.80 7.93 -14.18
C GLU A 55 3.54 8.88 -13.23
N TYR A 56 4.24 8.35 -12.22
CA TYR A 56 4.76 9.14 -11.10
C TYR A 56 6.28 9.03 -10.90
N GLY A 57 6.97 8.12 -11.59
CA GLY A 57 8.41 7.90 -11.48
C GLY A 57 8.81 7.01 -10.30
N ASN A 58 10.07 7.13 -9.86
CA ASN A 58 10.68 6.31 -8.79
C ASN A 58 10.31 6.78 -7.37
N GLY A 59 9.06 7.16 -7.13
CA GLY A 59 8.57 7.54 -5.80
C GLY A 59 8.11 6.33 -4.99
N GLU A 60 8.22 6.44 -3.66
CA GLU A 60 7.60 5.51 -2.72
C GLU A 60 6.14 5.91 -2.45
N ALA A 61 5.29 4.91 -2.16
CA ALA A 61 3.88 5.15 -1.88
C ALA A 61 3.40 4.28 -0.72
N TRP A 62 2.91 4.91 0.35
CA TRP A 62 2.38 4.15 1.49
C TRP A 62 1.25 3.20 1.09
N LEU A 63 1.38 1.94 1.54
CA LEU A 63 0.38 0.89 1.40
C LEU A 63 -0.15 0.48 2.78
N GLY A 64 -1.26 -0.25 2.79
CA GLY A 64 -2.09 -0.46 3.97
C GLY A 64 -1.53 -1.38 5.05
N ALA A 65 -0.31 -1.90 4.95
CA ALA A 65 0.25 -2.84 5.92
C ALA A 65 1.32 -2.20 6.81
N GLN A 66 1.42 -2.69 8.05
CA GLN A 66 2.41 -2.29 9.06
C GLN A 66 2.82 -3.52 9.87
N GLY A 67 4.04 -3.53 10.39
CA GLY A 67 4.49 -4.58 11.30
C GLY A 67 3.71 -4.57 12.62
N ASP A 68 3.48 -5.75 13.20
CA ASP A 68 2.83 -5.93 14.51
C ASP A 68 3.77 -6.47 15.60
N GLY A 69 5.07 -6.59 15.29
CA GLY A 69 6.09 -7.26 16.10
C GLY A 69 6.33 -8.72 15.72
N SER A 70 5.49 -9.30 14.85
CA SER A 70 5.62 -10.68 14.37
C SER A 70 5.53 -10.82 12.85
N LYS A 71 4.71 -9.98 12.20
CA LYS A 71 4.45 -9.99 10.75
C LYS A 71 3.89 -8.64 10.31
N PHE A 72 3.75 -8.46 9.01
CA PHE A 72 2.98 -7.34 8.48
C PHE A 72 1.49 -7.65 8.46
N VAL A 73 0.69 -6.70 8.91
CA VAL A 73 -0.76 -6.80 8.99
C VAL A 73 -1.39 -5.57 8.35
N TYR A 74 -2.42 -5.82 7.56
CA TYR A 74 -3.24 -4.82 6.94
C TYR A 74 -4.06 -4.04 7.99
N ALA A 75 -3.88 -2.72 8.03
CA ALA A 75 -4.53 -1.82 8.98
C ALA A 75 -6.06 -1.85 8.87
N HIS A 76 -6.58 -2.06 7.65
CA HIS A 76 -7.98 -2.37 7.44
C HIS A 76 -8.17 -3.89 7.41
N GLY A 77 -9.12 -4.39 8.20
CA GLY A 77 -9.48 -5.81 8.26
C GLY A 77 -8.54 -6.69 9.09
N GLY A 78 -7.30 -6.26 9.35
CA GLY A 78 -6.37 -7.02 10.21
C GLY A 78 -5.82 -8.30 9.57
N LEU A 79 -5.92 -8.43 8.24
CA LEU A 79 -5.41 -9.60 7.53
C LEU A 79 -3.88 -9.55 7.48
N ALA A 80 -3.23 -10.70 7.69
CA ALA A 80 -1.79 -10.80 7.53
C ALA A 80 -1.40 -10.65 6.05
N LEU A 81 -0.34 -9.88 5.78
CA LEU A 81 0.31 -9.85 4.49
C LEU A 81 1.25 -11.04 4.37
N ASP A 82 1.04 -11.87 3.35
CA ASP A 82 1.87 -13.05 3.09
C ASP A 82 3.31 -12.64 2.72
N ASN A 83 4.30 -13.36 3.25
CA ASN A 83 5.72 -13.15 2.91
C ASN A 83 6.03 -13.50 1.44
N ALA A 84 5.18 -14.27 0.77
CA ALA A 84 5.26 -14.57 -0.65
C ALA A 84 4.59 -13.51 -1.54
N SER A 85 3.98 -12.47 -0.97
CA SER A 85 3.30 -11.43 -1.75
C SER A 85 4.26 -10.74 -2.73
N PRO A 86 3.84 -10.47 -3.98
CA PRO A 86 4.62 -9.71 -4.96
C PRO A 86 4.84 -8.24 -4.58
N LEU A 87 4.26 -7.78 -3.45
CA LEU A 87 4.51 -6.47 -2.88
C LEU A 87 5.94 -6.35 -2.36
N TRP A 88 6.52 -7.44 -1.88
CA TRP A 88 7.87 -7.43 -1.33
C TRP A 88 8.91 -7.20 -2.42
N TYR A 89 9.86 -6.31 -2.12
CA TYR A 89 11.14 -6.32 -2.81
C TYR A 89 11.94 -7.57 -2.43
N PRO A 90 12.86 -8.03 -3.28
CA PRO A 90 13.73 -9.16 -2.92
C PRO A 90 14.41 -8.94 -1.57
N GLY A 91 14.13 -9.82 -0.60
CA GLY A 91 14.66 -9.75 0.76
C GLY A 91 13.74 -9.12 1.81
N GLU A 92 12.63 -8.49 1.41
CA GLU A 92 11.61 -7.96 2.32
C GLU A 92 10.56 -9.03 2.69
N PRO A 93 9.88 -8.92 3.85
CA PRO A 93 9.98 -7.87 4.88
C PRO A 93 11.27 -7.93 5.73
N GLY A 94 12.14 -8.91 5.49
CA GLY A 94 13.30 -9.17 6.32
C GLY A 94 12.90 -9.63 7.73
N SER A 95 13.75 -9.36 8.72
CA SER A 95 13.49 -9.69 10.13
C SER A 95 12.85 -8.56 10.93
N GLU A 96 12.84 -7.33 10.38
CA GLU A 96 12.28 -6.17 11.06
C GLU A 96 10.79 -6.10 10.75
N VAL A 97 9.95 -6.35 11.76
CA VAL A 97 8.49 -6.40 11.64
C VAL A 97 7.81 -5.63 12.78
N SER A 98 8.50 -4.68 13.40
CA SER A 98 7.93 -3.85 14.46
C SER A 98 6.83 -2.90 13.96
N ALA A 99 6.10 -2.32 14.91
CA ALA A 99 5.11 -1.28 14.65
C ALA A 99 5.70 0.00 14.04
N GLU A 100 7.01 0.17 14.00
CA GLU A 100 7.62 1.33 13.33
C GLU A 100 7.80 1.10 11.82
N ARG A 101 7.70 -0.15 11.35
CA ARG A 101 7.89 -0.49 9.94
C ARG A 101 6.57 -0.54 9.20
N CYS A 102 6.45 0.32 8.20
CA CYS A 102 5.25 0.54 7.40
C CYS A 102 5.52 0.19 5.94
N LEU A 103 4.54 -0.39 5.24
CA LEU A 103 4.70 -0.84 3.86
C LEU A 103 4.67 0.32 2.86
N VAL A 104 5.60 0.31 1.90
CA VAL A 104 5.82 1.31 0.84
C VAL A 104 5.87 0.63 -0.53
#